data_AF-A0A0F9F5N6-F1
#
_entry.id   AF-A0A0F9F5N6-F1
#
_cell.length_a   1.000
_cell.length_b   1.000
_cell.length_c   1.000
_cell.angle_alpha   90.00
_cell.angle_beta   90.00
_cell.angle_gamma   90.00
#
_symmetry.space_group_name_H-M   'P 1'
#
loop_
_entity.id
_entity.type
_entity.pdbx_description
1 polymer ?
#
loop_
_entity_poly.entity_id
_entity_poly.type
_entity_poly.pdbx_seq_one_letter_code
_entity_poly.pdbx_strand_id
1 'polypeptide(L)'
;MNEQDRLAMEQDQAPKEVTFRQQPNYGDLLTLEEFREQLRIGGIVSSDGCGYYASATQESNVPVVFDADYVIELPGLTHVMWYNK
;
A
#
# COMPACT_ATOMS: atom_id res chain seq x y z
N MET A 1 35.80 -2.68 -9.58
CA MET A 1 34.37 -2.32 -9.45
C MET A 1 34.30 -0.85 -9.79
N ASN A 2 33.80 -0.52 -10.98
CA ASN A 2 33.95 0.82 -11.54
C ASN A 2 32.81 1.74 -11.09
N GLU A 3 33.14 3.01 -10.94
CA GLU A 3 32.24 4.09 -10.50
C GLU A 3 30.99 4.25 -11.38
N GLN A 4 31.04 3.74 -12.61
CA GLN A 4 29.93 3.70 -13.56
C GLN A 4 28.83 2.69 -13.21
N ASP A 5 29.15 1.62 -12.44
CA ASP A 5 28.13 0.66 -11.96
C ASP A 5 27.31 1.23 -10.79
N ARG A 6 27.82 2.28 -10.10
CA ARG A 6 27.08 2.96 -9.03
C ARG A 6 25.98 3.87 -9.55
N LEU A 7 26.18 4.51 -10.70
CA LEU A 7 25.27 5.52 -11.24
C LEU A 7 24.04 4.94 -11.96
N ALA A 8 24.03 3.64 -12.26
CA ALA A 8 22.88 2.94 -12.84
C ALA A 8 21.86 2.44 -11.79
N MET A 9 22.18 2.52 -10.50
CA MET A 9 21.29 2.09 -9.40
C MET A 9 20.49 3.26 -8.79
N GLU A 10 20.69 4.49 -9.25
CA GLU A 10 20.06 5.72 -8.70
C GLU A 10 19.11 6.40 -9.70
N GLN A 11 18.56 5.66 -10.67
CA GLN A 11 17.58 6.18 -11.63
C GLN A 11 16.38 5.24 -11.78
N ASP A 12 15.56 5.11 -10.74
CA ASP A 12 14.12 4.92 -10.96
C ASP A 12 13.33 5.06 -9.66
N GLN A 13 12.89 6.29 -9.38
CA GLN A 13 11.67 6.55 -8.62
C GLN A 13 11.40 8.05 -8.67
N ALA A 14 11.10 8.55 -9.88
CA ALA A 14 10.15 9.66 -9.93
C ALA A 14 8.92 9.24 -9.09
N PRO A 15 8.36 10.11 -8.23
CA PRO A 15 7.17 9.73 -7.49
C PRO A 15 6.12 9.30 -8.51
N LYS A 16 5.79 8.00 -8.53
CA LYS A 16 4.68 7.48 -9.33
C LYS A 16 3.49 8.33 -8.95
N GLU A 17 2.97 9.08 -9.91
CA GLU A 17 1.80 9.92 -9.70
C GLU A 17 0.72 9.09 -9.01
N VAL A 18 0.18 9.61 -7.90
CA VAL A 18 -0.86 8.92 -7.15
C VAL A 18 -2.14 8.99 -7.97
N THR A 19 -2.53 7.86 -8.56
CA THR A 19 -3.74 7.75 -9.37
C THR A 19 -4.81 6.99 -8.61
N PHE A 20 -6.06 7.38 -8.81
CA PHE A 20 -7.22 6.75 -8.18
C PHE A 20 -8.08 6.02 -9.20
N ARG A 21 -8.60 4.85 -8.83
CA ARG A 21 -9.59 4.08 -9.60
C ARG A 21 -10.79 3.72 -8.74
N GLN A 22 -11.91 3.41 -9.40
CA GLN A 22 -13.07 2.85 -8.70
C GLN A 22 -12.68 1.52 -8.06
N GLN A 23 -13.15 1.29 -6.85
CA GLN A 23 -12.94 0.02 -6.15
C GLN A 23 -13.59 -1.12 -6.95
N PRO A 24 -12.93 -2.28 -7.05
CA PRO A 24 -13.58 -3.46 -7.60
C PRO A 24 -14.67 -3.97 -6.65
N ASN A 25 -15.48 -4.90 -7.13
CA ASN A 25 -16.52 -5.58 -6.35
C ASN A 25 -16.01 -6.80 -5.57
N TYR A 26 -14.69 -6.92 -5.38
CA TYR A 26 -14.02 -7.99 -4.64
C TYR A 26 -12.89 -7.41 -3.81
N GLY A 27 -12.43 -8.19 -2.81
CA GLY A 27 -11.48 -7.72 -1.80
C GLY A 27 -12.18 -7.16 -0.56
N ASP A 28 -11.38 -6.89 0.46
CA ASP A 28 -11.83 -6.39 1.75
C ASP A 28 -11.42 -4.92 1.90
N LEU A 29 -12.41 -4.04 2.07
CA LEU A 29 -12.17 -2.63 2.38
C LEU A 29 -12.08 -2.46 3.90
N LEU A 30 -10.88 -2.12 4.37
CA LEU A 30 -10.58 -1.91 5.78
C LEU A 30 -10.23 -0.45 6.01
N THR A 31 -10.67 0.15 7.10
CA THR A 31 -10.09 1.43 7.56
C THR A 31 -8.60 1.26 7.87
N LEU A 32 -7.83 2.36 7.86
CA LEU A 32 -6.41 2.29 8.28
C LEU A 32 -6.26 1.75 9.71
N GLU A 33 -7.21 2.04 10.60
CA GLU A 33 -7.21 1.54 11.97
C GLU A 33 -7.42 0.03 12.03
N GLU A 34 -8.43 -0.48 11.32
CA GLU A 34 -8.69 -1.92 11.22
C GLU A 34 -7.50 -2.66 10.61
N PHE A 35 -6.92 -2.12 9.54
CA PHE A 35 -5.74 -2.70 8.91
C PHE A 35 -4.54 -2.76 9.86
N ARG A 36 -4.26 -1.67 10.60
CA ARG A 36 -3.21 -1.64 11.63
C ARG A 36 -3.43 -2.70 12.70
N GLU A 37 -4.67 -2.86 13.16
CA GLU A 37 -5.00 -3.87 14.16
C GLU A 37 -4.77 -5.29 13.63
N GLN A 38 -5.20 -5.57 12.39
CA GLN A 38 -4.95 -6.86 11.73
C GLN A 38 -3.45 -7.17 11.62
N LEU A 39 -2.62 -6.17 11.31
CA LEU A 39 -1.15 -6.35 11.30
C LEU A 39 -0.61 -6.66 12.70
N ARG A 40 -1.09 -5.98 13.75
CA ARG A 40 -0.62 -6.20 15.14
C ARG A 40 -0.97 -7.57 15.69
N ILE A 41 -2.17 -8.07 15.38
CA ILE A 41 -2.63 -9.38 15.85
C ILE A 41 -2.18 -10.53 14.94
N GLY A 42 -1.53 -10.22 13.82
CA GLY A 42 -1.11 -11.21 12.81
C GLY A 42 -2.26 -11.80 12.00
N GLY A 43 -3.41 -11.10 11.93
CA GLY A 43 -4.56 -11.50 11.11
C GLY A 43 -4.38 -11.19 9.62
N ILE A 44 -3.49 -10.23 9.30
CA ILE A 44 -2.98 -10.00 7.95
C ILE A 44 -1.45 -10.04 8.01
N VAL A 45 -0.83 -10.83 7.14
CA VAL A 45 0.62 -10.80 6.92
C VAL A 45 0.96 -10.64 5.44
N SER A 46 2.19 -10.22 5.14
CA SER A 46 2.66 -9.95 3.77
C SER A 46 2.61 -11.17 2.83
N SER A 47 2.55 -12.39 3.39
CA SER A 47 2.36 -13.60 2.59
C SER A 47 0.92 -13.82 2.13
N ASP A 48 -0.08 -13.28 2.83
CA ASP A 48 -1.50 -13.62 2.64
C ASP A 48 -2.12 -12.97 1.40
N GLY A 49 -1.56 -11.85 0.95
CA GLY A 49 -2.23 -11.00 -0.02
C GLY A 49 -1.42 -9.80 -0.46
N CYS A 50 -2.13 -8.84 -1.05
CA CYS A 50 -1.62 -7.50 -1.31
C CYS A 50 -2.70 -6.47 -1.04
N GLY A 51 -2.29 -5.25 -0.72
CA GLY A 51 -3.23 -4.16 -0.47
C GLY A 51 -2.74 -2.84 -1.05
N TYR A 52 -3.69 -1.95 -1.28
CA TYR A 52 -3.44 -0.59 -1.75
C TYR A 52 -4.18 0.40 -0.87
N TYR A 53 -3.56 1.58 -0.66
CA TYR A 53 -4.23 2.66 0.06
C TYR A 53 -5.47 3.12 -0.71
N ALA A 54 -6.54 3.43 0.01
CA ALA A 54 -7.84 3.73 -0.54
C ALA A 54 -8.55 4.82 0.26
N SER A 55 -9.56 5.43 -0.36
CA SER A 55 -10.63 6.14 0.33
C SER A 55 -11.80 5.18 0.57
N ALA A 56 -12.92 5.70 1.09
CA ALA A 56 -14.14 4.91 1.22
C ALA A 56 -14.72 4.42 -0.13
N THR A 57 -14.33 5.02 -1.26
CA THR A 57 -14.94 4.74 -2.58
C THR A 57 -13.95 4.48 -3.71
N GLN A 58 -12.67 4.79 -3.51
CA GLN A 58 -11.64 4.68 -4.55
C GLN A 58 -10.37 4.04 -3.99
N GLU A 59 -9.67 3.31 -4.86
CA GLU A 59 -8.36 2.73 -4.55
C GLU A 59 -7.26 3.53 -5.27
N SER A 60 -6.13 3.74 -4.61
CA SER A 60 -4.94 4.33 -5.20
C SER A 60 -4.00 3.27 -5.82
N ASN A 61 -3.02 3.69 -6.61
CA ASN A 61 -1.93 2.84 -7.06
C ASN A 61 -0.79 2.68 -6.02
N VAL A 62 -0.98 3.16 -4.79
CA VAL A 62 0.04 3.12 -3.74
C VAL A 62 -0.11 1.84 -2.93
N PRO A 63 0.86 0.91 -2.96
CA PRO A 63 0.79 -0.31 -2.18
C PRO A 63 0.93 -0.01 -0.68
N VAL A 64 0.29 -0.82 0.16
CA VAL A 64 0.43 -0.71 1.61
C VAL A 64 1.79 -1.20 2.09
N VAL A 65 2.29 -0.57 3.15
CA VAL A 65 3.46 -1.04 3.89
C VAL A 65 2.99 -1.99 5.00
N PHE A 66 3.67 -3.12 5.16
CA PHE A 66 3.39 -4.13 6.18
C PHE A 66 4.11 -3.82 7.49
N ASP A 67 3.85 -2.62 8.01
CA ASP A 67 4.36 -2.16 9.29
C ASP A 67 3.21 -1.45 10.01
N ALA A 68 2.77 -2.00 11.14
CA ALA A 68 1.63 -1.48 11.89
C ALA A 68 1.89 -0.08 12.46
N ASP A 69 3.16 0.27 12.69
CA ASP A 69 3.57 1.58 13.22
C ASP A 69 3.94 2.56 12.10
N TYR A 70 4.12 2.07 10.87
CA TYR A 70 4.41 2.86 9.69
C TYR A 70 3.37 2.65 8.58
N VAL A 71 2.24 3.34 8.74
CA VAL A 71 1.20 3.44 7.72
C VAL A 71 1.14 4.88 7.22
N ILE A 72 1.21 5.05 5.90
CA ILE A 72 1.16 6.35 5.24
C ILE A 72 -0.22 6.98 5.44
N GLU A 73 -0.26 8.13 6.10
CA GLU A 73 -1.45 8.97 6.23
C GLU A 73 -1.40 10.09 5.18
N LEU A 74 -1.84 9.79 3.96
CA LEU A 74 -2.04 10.81 2.92
C LEU A 74 -3.45 11.39 3.05
N PRO A 75 -3.65 12.71 2.86
CA PRO A 75 -4.98 13.30 2.87
C PRO A 75 -5.93 12.59 1.89
N GLY A 76 -7.05 12.08 2.41
CA GLY A 76 -8.06 11.37 1.63
C GLY A 76 -7.85 9.84 1.52
N LEU A 77 -6.71 9.31 1.96
CA LEU A 77 -6.48 7.87 2.07
C LEU A 77 -6.77 7.43 3.51
N THR A 78 -7.99 6.96 3.74
CA THR A 78 -8.49 6.56 5.06
C THR A 78 -8.70 5.06 5.21
N HIS A 79 -8.47 4.30 4.12
CA HIS A 79 -8.72 2.88 4.02
C HIS A 79 -7.55 2.16 3.34
N VAL A 80 -7.59 0.83 3.41
CA VAL A 80 -6.84 -0.12 2.61
C VAL A 80 -7.85 -1.00 1.88
N MET A 81 -7.70 -1.13 0.56
CA MET A 81 -8.32 -2.21 -0.18
C MET A 81 -7.38 -3.41 -0.16
N TRP A 82 -7.81 -4.51 0.44
CA TRP A 82 -7.01 -5.72 0.63
C TRP A 82 -7.49 -6.86 -0.27
N TYR A 83 -6.55 -7.57 -0.87
CA TYR A 83 -6.79 -8.73 -1.73
C TYR A 83 -6.05 -9.95 -1.17
N ASN A 84 -6.80 -10.87 -0.59
CA ASN A 84 -6.27 -12.19 -0.21
C ASN A 84 -5.87 -13.00 -1.45
N LYS A 85 -4.81 -13.80 -1.33
CA LYS A 85 -4.37 -14.78 -2.34
C LYS A 85 -5.26 -16.00 -2.40
#